data_AF-A0A1F9AZ98-F1
#
_entry.id   AF-A0A1F9AZ98-F1
#
_cell.length_a   1.000
_cell.length_b   1.000
_cell.length_c   1.000
_cell.angle_alpha   90.00
_cell.angle_beta   90.00
_cell.angle_gamma   90.00
#
_symmetry.space_group_name_H-M   'P 1'
#
loop_
_entity.id
_entity.type
_entity.pdbx_description
1 polymer ?
#
loop_
_entity_poly.entity_id
_entity_poly.type
_entity_poly.pdbx_seq_one_letter_code
_entity_poly.pdbx_strand_id
1 'polypeptide(L)' 'MGSSRRTSTYRDLLSFLDDPNSGVVSMAFYALGQRKDSRAVPEILKRMDTSSDWYNQWYAYRALRNLGWKQSRSR' A
#
# COMPACT_ATOMS: atom_id res chain seq x y z
N MET A 1 19.23 -1.96 24.25
CA MET A 1 18.25 -2.77 23.50
C MET A 1 17.80 -1.92 22.31
N GLY A 2 18.08 -2.20 21.05
CA GLY A 2 18.20 -3.48 20.35
C GLY A 2 17.47 -3.26 19.01
N SER A 3 18.22 -3.19 17.93
CA SER A 3 17.80 -2.94 16.55
C SER A 3 16.60 -3.81 16.13
N SER A 4 15.48 -3.25 15.62
CA SER A 4 14.48 -4.00 14.80
C SER A 4 13.25 -3.25 14.27
N ARG A 5 13.32 -1.99 13.81
CA ARG A 5 12.08 -1.28 13.38
C ARG A 5 11.92 -0.93 11.90
N ARG A 6 12.93 -1.07 11.05
CA ARG A 6 12.86 -0.57 9.66
C ARG A 6 12.47 -1.62 8.62
N THR A 7 12.73 -2.90 8.88
CA THR A 7 12.53 -4.00 7.91
C THR A 7 11.26 -4.83 8.20
N SER A 8 10.96 -5.09 9.47
CA SER A 8 9.72 -5.75 9.94
C SER A 8 8.48 -5.01 9.46
N THR A 9 8.48 -3.68 9.58
CA THR A 9 7.35 -2.82 9.23
C THR A 9 6.87 -2.91 7.79
N TYR A 10 7.69 -3.31 6.81
CA TYR A 10 7.21 -3.44 5.43
C TYR A 10 6.31 -4.67 5.24
N ARG A 11 6.74 -5.83 5.74
CA ARG A 11 5.97 -7.07 5.67
C ARG A 11 4.69 -6.97 6.51
N ASP A 12 4.79 -6.34 7.69
CA ASP A 12 3.63 -6.11 8.54
C ASP A 12 2.58 -5.26 7.81
N LEU A 13 2.99 -4.17 7.15
CA LEU A 13 2.08 -3.34 6.35
C LEU A 13 1.44 -4.09 5.18
N LEU A 14 2.17 -5.00 4.53
CA LEU A 14 1.57 -5.84 3.49
C LEU A 14 0.54 -6.79 4.07
N SER A 15 0.78 -7.39 5.25
CA SER A 15 -0.19 -8.27 5.89
C SER A 15 -1.49 -7.54 6.28
N PHE A 16 -1.42 -6.25 6.62
CA PHE A 16 -2.60 -5.45 6.91
C PHE A 16 -3.47 -5.15 5.68
N LEU A 17 -2.96 -5.38 4.46
CA LEU A 17 -3.79 -5.30 3.26
C LEU A 17 -4.80 -6.45 3.19
N ASP A 18 -4.60 -7.54 3.95
CA ASP A 18 -5.50 -8.69 4.05
C ASP A 18 -6.44 -8.64 5.26
N ASP A 19 -6.42 -7.52 6.00
CA ASP A 19 -7.32 -7.33 7.13
C ASP A 19 -8.78 -7.16 6.63
N PRO A 20 -9.78 -7.78 7.29
CA PRO A 20 -11.18 -7.64 6.91
C PRO A 20 -11.72 -6.23 7.13
N ASN A 21 -11.06 -5.40 7.93
CA ASN A 21 -11.47 -4.03 8.18
C ASN A 21 -10.89 -3.06 7.14
N SER A 22 -11.76 -2.46 6.30
CA SER A 22 -11.35 -1.47 5.30
C SER A 22 -10.56 -0.28 5.89
N GLY A 23 -10.80 0.11 7.15
CA GLY A 23 -10.03 1.16 7.80
C GLY A 23 -8.57 0.78 8.02
N VAL A 24 -8.30 -0.49 8.35
CA VAL A 24 -6.93 -1.03 8.51
C VAL A 24 -6.23 -1.07 7.15
N VAL A 25 -6.91 -1.59 6.13
CA VAL A 25 -6.39 -1.67 4.74
C VAL A 25 -6.04 -0.28 4.20
N SER A 26 -6.93 0.71 4.38
CA SER A 26 -6.70 2.10 3.98
C SER A 26 -5.47 2.71 4.67
N MET A 27 -5.29 2.45 5.96
CA MET A 27 -4.15 2.95 6.70
C MET A 27 -2.85 2.25 6.32
N ALA A 28 -2.92 0.97 5.94
CA ALA A 28 -1.80 0.23 5.40
C ALA A 28 -1.32 0.84 4.06
N PHE A 29 -2.22 1.13 3.12
CA PHE A 29 -1.88 1.85 1.90
C PHE A 29 -1.24 3.21 2.18
N TYR A 30 -1.83 4.01 3.08
CA TYR A 30 -1.28 5.30 3.47
C TYR A 30 0.16 5.16 3.98
N ALA A 31 0.40 4.22 4.90
CA ALA A 31 1.71 3.99 5.48
C ALA A 31 2.73 3.51 4.43
N LEU A 32 2.33 2.64 3.49
CA LEU A 32 3.19 2.21 2.37
C LEU A 32 3.64 3.41 1.51
N GLY A 33 2.72 4.32 1.19
CA GLY A 33 3.05 5.55 0.47
C GLY A 33 4.00 6.48 1.24
N GLN A 34 3.78 6.65 2.55
CA GLN A 34 4.62 7.49 3.41
C GLN A 34 6.05 6.98 3.56
N ARG A 35 6.24 5.65 3.47
CA ARG A 35 7.58 5.04 3.51
C ARG A 35 8.43 5.34 2.28
N LYS A 36 7.82 5.79 1.18
CA LYS A 36 8.50 6.08 -0.10
C LYS A 36 9.30 4.88 -0.63
N ASP A 37 8.82 3.68 -0.35
CA ASP A 37 9.44 2.42 -0.77
C ASP A 37 8.77 1.94 -2.06
N SER A 38 9.45 2.12 -3.20
CA SER A 38 8.92 1.77 -4.52
C SER A 38 8.63 0.27 -4.68
N ARG A 39 9.16 -0.60 -3.79
CA ARG A 39 8.84 -2.02 -3.76
C ARG A 39 7.36 -2.29 -3.48
N ALA A 40 6.64 -1.34 -2.87
CA ALA A 40 5.21 -1.45 -2.62
C ALA A 40 4.33 -1.30 -3.88
N VAL A 41 4.85 -0.67 -4.95
CA VAL A 41 4.07 -0.40 -6.18
C VAL A 41 3.38 -1.64 -6.76
N PRO A 42 4.09 -2.76 -7.05
CA PRO A 42 3.45 -3.95 -7.59
C PRO A 42 2.40 -4.56 -6.65
N GLU A 43 2.65 -4.55 -5.34
CA GLU A 43 1.71 -5.08 -4.34
C GLU A 43 0.43 -4.22 -4.27
N ILE A 44 0.58 -2.90 -4.32
CA ILE A 44 -0.56 -1.97 -4.32
C ILE A 44 -1.42 -2.16 -5.57
N LEU A 45 -0.79 -2.27 -6.76
CA LEU A 45 -1.51 -2.50 -8.01
C LEU A 45 -2.28 -3.83 -8.00
N LYS A 46 -1.65 -4.91 -7.52
CA LYS A 46 -2.30 -6.22 -7.37
C LYS A 46 -3.52 -6.13 -6.46
N ARG A 47 -3.41 -5.42 -5.34
CA ARG A 47 -4.50 -5.30 -4.38
C ARG A 47 -5.67 -4.47 -4.90
N MET A 48 -5.38 -3.45 -5.72
CA MET A 48 -6.41 -2.65 -6.40
C MET A 48 -7.23 -3.46 -7.40
N ASP A 49 -6.60 -4.39 -8.12
CA ASP A 49 -7.28 -5.29 -9.07
C ASP A 49 -8.30 -6.21 -8.34
N THR A 50 -7.93 -6.67 -7.15
CA THR A 50 -8.78 -7.55 -6.33
C THR A 50 -9.84 -6.83 -5.49
N SER A 51 -9.72 -5.52 -5.30
CA SER A 51 -10.56 -4.76 -4.36
C SER A 51 -11.68 -4.02 -5.10
N SER A 52 -12.94 -4.29 -4.74
CA SER A 52 -14.10 -3.53 -5.19
C SER A 52 -14.42 -2.31 -4.31
N ASP A 53 -13.72 -2.15 -3.19
CA ASP A 53 -13.92 -1.04 -2.26
C ASP A 53 -13.26 0.25 -2.79
N TRP A 54 -14.09 1.21 -3.19
CA TRP A 54 -13.67 2.50 -3.75
C TRP A 54 -12.81 3.31 -2.77
N TYR A 55 -13.04 3.17 -1.46
CA TYR A 55 -12.31 3.92 -0.44
C TYR A 55 -10.87 3.39 -0.36
N ASN A 56 -10.71 2.06 -0.33
CA ASN A 56 -9.40 1.42 -0.38
C ASN A 56 -8.64 1.74 -1.68
N GLN A 57 -9.34 1.75 -2.82
CA GLN A 57 -8.74 2.15 -4.10
C GLN A 57 -8.23 3.59 -4.08
N TRP A 58 -8.97 4.53 -3.47
CA TRP A 58 -8.53 5.92 -3.34
C TRP A 58 -7.23 6.04 -2.53
N TYR A 59 -7.11 5.32 -1.41
CA TYR A 59 -5.88 5.29 -0.62
C TYR A 59 -4.73 4.62 -1.37
N ALA A 60 -5.00 3.55 -2.10
CA ALA A 60 -4.03 2.86 -2.93
C ALA A 60 -3.46 3.79 -4.02
N TYR A 61 -4.33 4.51 -4.75
CA TYR A 61 -3.90 5.53 -5.73
C TYR A 61 -3.08 6.65 -5.08
N ARG A 62 -3.50 7.13 -3.90
CA ARG A 62 -2.75 8.15 -3.16
C ARG A 62 -1.36 7.65 -2.77
N ALA A 63 -1.26 6.40 -2.33
CA ALA A 63 0.01 5.75 -2.02
C ALA A 63 0.91 5.67 -3.26
N LEU A 64 0.38 5.17 -4.39
CA LEU A 64 1.09 5.11 -5.66
C LEU A 64 1.63 6.49 -6.11
N ARG A 65 0.80 7.53 -6.02
CA ARG A 65 1.21 8.91 -6.33
C ARG A 65 2.37 9.37 -5.45
N ASN A 66 2.34 9.05 -4.15
CA ASN A 66 3.44 9.37 -3.22
C ASN A 66 4.72 8.59 -3.53
N LEU A 67 4.60 7.39 -4.09
CA LEU A 67 5.72 6.57 -4.58
C LEU A 67 6.25 7.05 -5.93
N GLY A 68 5.67 8.11 -6.51
CA GLY A 68 6.04 8.61 -7.84
C GLY A 68 5.56 7.73 -8.98
N TRP A 69 4.70 6.75 -8.70
CA TRP A 69 4.06 5.97 -9.74
C TRP A 69 3.13 6.87 -10.54
N LYS A 70 3.29 6.82 -11.86
CA LYS A 70 2.43 7.48 -12.82
C LYS A 70 1.63 6.39 -13.51
N GLN A 71 0.34 6.63 -13.67
CA GLN A 71 -0.51 5.75 -14.45
C GLN A 71 0.00 5.74 -15.90
N SER A 72 0.79 4.72 -16.22
CA SER A 72 1.08 4.39 -17.60
C SER A 72 -0.24 3.85 -18.16
N ARG A 73 -0.77 4.47 -19.22
CA ARG A 73 -1.97 3.94 -19.88
C ARG A 73 -1.65 2.50 -20.27
N SER A 74 -2.31 1.54 -19.60
CA SER A 74 -2.40 0.18 -20.11
C SER A 74 -2.99 0.30 -21.51
N ARG A 75 -2.18 -0.06 -22.49
CA ARG A 75 -2.50 0.05 -23.90
C ARG A 75 -3.40 -1.10 -24.32
#